data_AF-A0A2S9FNU0-F1
#
_entry.id   AF-A0A2S9FNU0-F1
#
_cell.length_a   1.000
_cell.length_b   1.000
_cell.length_c   1.000
_cell.angle_alpha   90.00
_cell.angle_beta   90.00
_cell.angle_gamma   90.00
#
_symmetry.space_group_name_H-M   'P 1'
#
loop_
_entity.id
_entity.type
_entity.pdbx_description
1 polymer ?
#
loop_
_entity_poly.entity_id
_entity_poly.type
_entity_poly.pdbx_seq_one_letter_code
_entity_poly.pdbx_strand_id
1 'polypeptide(L)'
;RYGDPTEPGTYMGPLISAKQRDKVDGMVTRAVEAGATLVTGGEKVDPGYFYTPTLLADVDPSSEIAQEEVFGPVLAVIAYEDDDDAVRIANDSIYGLSGAVFGSEDRALAVARRIRTGT
;
A
#
# COMPACT_ATOMS: atom_id res chain seq x y z
N ARG A 1 15.64 -2.36 -7.92
CA ARG A 1 16.24 -1.04 -8.26
C ARG A 1 15.21 -0.18 -8.96
N TYR A 2 15.06 1.08 -8.54
CA TYR A 2 14.30 2.09 -9.28
C TYR A 2 15.26 2.94 -10.14
N GLY A 3 14.80 3.45 -11.28
CA GLY A 3 15.66 4.19 -12.22
C GLY A 3 15.06 4.34 -13.61
N ASP A 4 15.90 4.56 -14.61
CA ASP A 4 15.47 4.70 -16.01
C ASP A 4 14.76 3.40 -16.47
N PRO A 5 13.49 3.48 -16.92
CA PRO A 5 12.71 2.32 -17.33
C PRO A 5 13.23 1.65 -18.62
N THR A 6 14.11 2.31 -19.37
CA THR A 6 14.76 1.74 -20.56
C THR A 6 16.02 0.94 -20.24
N GLU A 7 16.56 1.07 -19.01
CA GLU A 7 17.73 0.33 -18.58
C GLU A 7 17.37 -1.10 -18.13
N PRO A 8 18.06 -2.14 -18.65
CA PRO A 8 17.91 -3.50 -18.16
C PRO A 8 18.17 -3.60 -16.64
N GLY A 9 17.30 -4.29 -15.92
CA GLY A 9 17.41 -4.45 -14.46
C GLY A 9 16.80 -3.30 -13.65
N THR A 10 16.17 -2.31 -14.29
CA THR A 10 15.23 -1.40 -13.62
C THR A 10 13.90 -2.11 -13.40
N TYR A 11 13.44 -2.13 -12.14
CA TYR A 11 12.19 -2.77 -11.74
C TYR A 11 11.05 -1.76 -11.55
N MET A 12 11.39 -0.49 -11.38
CA MET A 12 10.41 0.57 -11.11
C MET A 12 10.87 1.88 -11.77
N GLY A 13 10.02 2.43 -12.64
CA GLY A 13 10.20 3.75 -13.24
C GLY A 13 9.66 4.87 -12.35
N PRO A 14 9.68 6.13 -12.84
CA PRO A 14 9.13 7.27 -12.11
C PRO A 14 7.60 7.23 -12.10
N LEU A 15 7.00 8.05 -11.23
CA LEU A 15 5.59 8.42 -11.35
C LEU A 15 5.37 9.27 -12.61
N ILE A 16 4.12 9.36 -13.06
CA ILE A 16 3.78 10.02 -14.33
C ILE A 16 4.02 11.54 -14.32
N SER A 17 3.95 12.19 -13.16
CA SER A 17 4.06 13.66 -13.05
C SER A 17 4.51 14.12 -11.66
N ALA A 18 5.00 15.37 -11.58
CA ALA A 18 5.29 16.03 -10.31
C ALA A 18 4.07 16.10 -9.39
N LYS A 19 2.88 16.44 -9.94
CA LYS A 19 1.63 16.48 -9.17
C LYS A 19 1.30 15.13 -8.52
N GLN A 20 1.52 14.03 -9.24
CA GLN A 20 1.29 12.69 -8.67
C GLN A 20 2.32 12.38 -7.58
N ARG A 21 3.60 12.72 -7.80
CA ARG A 21 4.65 12.58 -6.78
C ARG A 21 4.33 13.36 -5.51
N ASP A 22 3.88 14.60 -5.64
CA ASP A 22 3.52 15.44 -4.50
C ASP A 22 2.26 14.95 -3.78
N LYS A 23 1.27 14.37 -4.49
CA LYS A 23 0.12 13.70 -3.86
C LYS A 23 0.58 12.54 -2.98
N VAL A 24 1.42 11.65 -3.52
CA VAL A 24 1.94 10.47 -2.81
C VAL A 24 2.75 10.89 -1.57
N ASP A 25 3.67 11.83 -1.74
CA ASP A 25 4.51 12.41 -0.67
C ASP A 25 3.66 13.02 0.46
N GLY A 26 2.60 13.76 0.09
CA GLY A 26 1.68 14.36 1.07
C GLY A 26 0.88 13.32 1.87
N MET A 27 0.42 12.23 1.23
CA MET A 27 -0.30 11.16 1.93
C MET A 27 0.63 10.41 2.90
N VAL A 28 1.86 10.11 2.49
CA VAL A 28 2.85 9.47 3.37
C VAL A 28 3.21 10.36 4.55
N THR A 29 3.41 11.66 4.33
CA THR A 29 3.70 12.62 5.39
C THR A 29 2.59 12.64 6.44
N ARG A 30 1.32 12.77 6.01
CA ARG A 30 0.17 12.75 6.92
C ARG A 30 0.01 11.42 7.65
N ALA A 31 0.32 10.29 7.00
CA ALA A 31 0.28 8.99 7.65
C ALA A 31 1.28 8.88 8.81
N VAL A 32 2.51 9.38 8.60
CA VAL A 32 3.54 9.41 9.65
C VAL A 32 3.16 10.38 10.78
N GLU A 33 2.62 11.55 10.45
CA GLU A 33 2.08 12.49 11.44
C GLU A 33 0.92 11.91 12.26
N ALA A 34 0.12 11.03 11.65
CA ALA A 34 -0.98 10.31 12.31
C ALA A 34 -0.51 9.08 13.13
N GLY A 35 0.79 8.78 13.16
CA GLY A 35 1.38 7.76 14.01
C GLY A 35 1.84 6.48 13.30
N ALA A 36 1.74 6.39 11.97
CA ALA A 36 2.32 5.27 11.23
C ALA A 36 3.86 5.31 11.27
N THR A 37 4.48 4.13 11.33
CA THR A 37 5.94 4.00 11.33
C THR A 37 6.47 3.94 9.89
N LEU A 38 7.29 4.92 9.49
CA LEU A 38 8.04 4.85 8.23
C LEU A 38 9.21 3.86 8.35
N VAL A 39 9.06 2.67 7.76
CA VAL A 39 10.06 1.60 7.83
C VAL A 39 11.18 1.81 6.80
N THR A 40 10.82 2.25 5.59
CA THR A 40 11.77 2.56 4.52
C THR A 40 11.12 3.47 3.47
N GLY A 41 11.94 4.14 2.67
CA GLY A 41 11.50 5.04 1.60
C GLY A 41 10.99 6.36 2.15
N GLY A 42 9.88 6.86 1.59
CA GLY A 42 9.30 8.15 1.96
C GLY A 42 9.99 9.37 1.33
N GLU A 43 10.69 9.21 0.21
CA GLU A 43 11.51 10.29 -0.36
C GLU A 43 11.18 10.58 -1.83
N LYS A 44 11.15 11.87 -2.17
CA LYS A 44 11.17 12.38 -3.55
C LYS A 44 12.60 12.42 -4.07
N VAL A 45 12.82 11.85 -5.25
CA VAL A 45 14.15 11.77 -5.88
C VAL A 45 14.13 12.42 -7.26
N ASP A 46 15.17 13.20 -7.55
CA ASP A 46 15.44 13.86 -8.83
C ASP A 46 16.70 13.25 -9.50
N PRO A 47 16.87 13.35 -10.83
CA PRO A 47 15.94 13.93 -11.81
C PRO A 47 14.75 13.02 -12.12
N GLY A 48 13.63 13.61 -12.54
CA GLY A 48 12.38 12.90 -12.85
C GLY A 48 11.41 12.90 -11.67
N TYR A 49 10.32 12.14 -11.78
CA TYR A 49 9.25 12.11 -10.76
C TYR A 49 9.31 10.84 -9.93
N PHE A 50 10.48 10.50 -9.42
CA PHE A 50 10.66 9.31 -8.59
C PHE A 50 10.18 9.54 -7.16
N TYR A 51 9.54 8.52 -6.63
CA TYR A 51 9.25 8.38 -5.20
C TYR A 51 9.79 7.02 -4.77
N THR A 52 10.58 6.97 -3.69
CA THR A 52 11.19 5.71 -3.25
C THR A 52 10.13 4.68 -2.84
N PRO A 53 10.33 3.37 -3.10
CA PRO A 53 9.46 2.33 -2.54
C PRO A 53 9.33 2.50 -1.03
N THR A 54 8.10 2.64 -0.55
CA THR A 54 7.80 3.09 0.81
C THR A 54 7.00 2.01 1.55
N LEU A 55 7.39 1.73 2.78
CA LEU A 55 6.69 0.81 3.66
C LEU A 55 6.30 1.52 4.95
N LEU A 56 5.00 1.52 5.23
CA LEU A 56 4.42 2.04 6.47
C LEU A 56 3.94 0.85 7.32
N ALA A 57 4.36 0.80 8.57
CA ALA A 57 3.90 -0.15 9.56
C ALA A 57 3.07 0.56 10.65
N ASP A 58 2.45 -0.22 11.53
CA ASP A 58 1.60 0.28 12.61
C ASP A 58 0.46 1.17 12.10
N VAL A 59 -0.05 0.86 10.91
CA VAL A 59 -1.10 1.64 10.26
C VAL A 59 -2.45 1.34 10.91
N ASP A 60 -3.14 2.39 11.37
CA ASP A 60 -4.54 2.29 11.78
C ASP A 60 -5.41 1.97 10.54
N PRO A 61 -6.20 0.88 10.54
CA PRO A 61 -7.05 0.52 9.41
C PRO A 61 -8.07 1.60 9.03
N SER A 62 -8.44 2.51 9.93
CA SER A 62 -9.38 3.60 9.65
C SER A 62 -8.69 4.90 9.19
N SER A 63 -7.36 4.93 9.07
CA SER A 63 -6.60 6.10 8.63
C SER A 63 -6.70 6.36 7.12
N GLU A 64 -6.42 7.61 6.70
CA GLU A 64 -6.42 8.01 5.27
C GLU A 64 -5.58 7.06 4.40
N ILE A 65 -4.38 6.67 4.87
CA ILE A 65 -3.45 5.85 4.09
C ILE A 65 -3.95 4.41 3.88
N ALA A 66 -4.83 3.91 4.75
CA ALA A 66 -5.47 2.60 4.64
C ALA A 66 -6.76 2.66 3.82
N GLN A 67 -7.45 3.81 3.82
CA GLN A 67 -8.78 3.97 3.24
C GLN A 67 -8.76 4.57 1.82
N GLU A 68 -7.77 5.40 1.49
CA GLU A 68 -7.68 6.08 0.20
C GLU A 68 -6.60 5.53 -0.73
N GLU A 69 -6.87 5.56 -2.03
CA GLU A 69 -5.93 5.09 -3.04
C GLU A 69 -4.77 6.07 -3.25
N VAL A 70 -3.57 5.63 -2.84
CA VAL A 70 -2.32 6.40 -3.00
C VAL A 70 -1.89 6.49 -4.46
N PHE A 71 -1.98 5.38 -5.21
CA PHE A 71 -1.54 5.27 -6.60
C PHE A 71 -0.06 5.63 -6.78
N GLY A 72 0.77 5.09 -5.88
CA GLY A 72 2.23 5.24 -5.84
C GLY A 72 2.89 4.03 -5.17
N PRO A 73 4.23 3.98 -5.09
CA PRO A 73 4.95 2.82 -4.57
C PRO A 73 4.97 2.81 -3.04
N VAL A 74 3.78 2.72 -2.42
CA VAL A 74 3.57 2.78 -0.96
C VAL A 74 2.77 1.55 -0.53
N LEU A 75 3.28 0.83 0.46
CA LEU A 75 2.58 -0.27 1.12
C LEU A 75 2.27 0.10 2.57
N ALA A 76 1.02 -0.14 2.99
CA ALA A 76 0.58 -0.08 4.37
C ALA A 76 0.50 -1.50 4.95
N VAL A 77 1.09 -1.70 6.13
CA VAL A 77 1.02 -2.97 6.88
C VAL A 77 0.15 -2.77 8.10
N ILE A 78 -0.90 -3.57 8.18
CA ILE A 78 -1.88 -3.57 9.25
C ILE A 78 -1.84 -4.96 9.90
N ALA A 79 -1.57 -5.01 11.20
CA ALA A 79 -1.65 -6.25 11.98
C ALA A 79 -3.11 -6.61 12.26
N TYR A 80 -3.38 -7.90 12.44
CA TYR A 80 -4.70 -8.42 12.81
C TYR A 80 -4.54 -9.47 13.91
N GLU A 81 -5.60 -9.71 14.68
CA GLU A 81 -5.57 -10.65 15.82
C GLU A 81 -5.95 -12.08 15.41
N ASP A 82 -7.00 -12.21 14.59
CA ASP A 82 -7.51 -13.49 14.10
C ASP A 82 -8.15 -13.36 12.69
N ASP A 83 -8.68 -14.46 12.16
CA ASP A 83 -9.31 -14.48 10.83
C ASP A 83 -10.56 -13.60 10.74
N ASP A 84 -11.30 -13.42 11.84
CA ASP A 84 -12.49 -12.57 11.86
C ASP A 84 -12.10 -11.09 11.81
N ASP A 85 -11.06 -10.72 12.55
CA ASP A 85 -10.49 -9.39 12.54
C ASP A 85 -9.85 -9.04 11.19
N ALA A 86 -9.11 -9.98 10.59
CA ALA A 86 -8.55 -9.81 9.24
C ALA A 86 -9.65 -9.58 8.20
N VAL A 87 -10.74 -10.35 8.25
CA VAL A 87 -11.89 -10.18 7.35
C VAL A 87 -12.61 -8.87 7.59
N ARG A 88 -12.72 -8.44 8.85
CA ARG A 88 -13.30 -7.14 9.21
C ARG A 88 -12.48 -6.00 8.62
N ILE A 89 -11.16 -6.00 8.82
CA ILE A 89 -10.23 -5.00 8.28
C ILE A 89 -10.29 -4.99 6.74
N ALA A 90 -10.18 -6.14 6.10
CA ALA A 90 -10.16 -6.23 4.64
C ALA A 90 -11.47 -5.76 3.97
N ASN A 91 -12.61 -5.96 4.64
CA ASN A 91 -13.92 -5.52 4.14
C ASN A 91 -14.31 -4.11 4.60
N ASP A 92 -13.54 -3.47 5.49
CA ASP A 92 -13.71 -2.07 5.89
C ASP A 92 -13.10 -1.14 4.83
N SER A 93 -13.65 -1.24 3.63
CA SER A 93 -13.28 -0.44 2.47
C SER A 93 -14.51 -0.21 1.61
N ILE A 94 -14.59 0.97 1.01
CA ILE A 94 -15.59 1.26 -0.02
C ILE A 94 -15.23 0.60 -1.37
N TYR A 95 -14.00 0.09 -1.50
CA TYR A 95 -13.48 -0.58 -2.69
C TYR A 95 -13.62 -2.11 -2.58
N GLY A 96 -13.41 -2.79 -3.71
CA GLY A 96 -13.53 -4.26 -3.80
C GLY A 96 -13.00 -4.82 -5.12
N LEU A 97 -11.91 -4.26 -5.64
CA LEU A 97 -11.37 -4.65 -6.96
C LEU A 97 -10.79 -6.07 -6.93
N SER A 98 -9.77 -6.30 -6.10
CA SER A 98 -9.02 -7.57 -6.02
C SER A 98 -8.56 -7.84 -4.59
N GLY A 99 -8.43 -9.12 -4.24
CA GLY A 99 -7.93 -9.57 -2.95
C GLY A 99 -7.04 -10.82 -3.10
N ALA A 100 -6.17 -11.05 -2.12
CA ALA A 100 -5.35 -12.25 -2.07
C ALA A 100 -5.23 -12.75 -0.64
N VAL A 101 -5.33 -14.07 -0.46
CA VAL A 101 -5.17 -14.73 0.84
C VAL A 101 -4.07 -15.76 0.74
N PHE A 102 -3.09 -15.68 1.63
CA PHE A 102 -1.96 -16.60 1.69
C PHE A 102 -2.01 -17.38 3.02
N GLY A 103 -1.93 -18.71 2.94
CA GLY A 103 -2.01 -19.59 4.10
C GLY A 103 -2.10 -21.06 3.69
N SER A 104 -2.43 -21.95 4.65
CA SER A 104 -2.82 -23.32 4.30
C SER A 104 -4.11 -23.29 3.48
N GLU A 105 -4.25 -24.24 2.54
CA GLU A 105 -5.35 -24.27 1.56
C GLU A 105 -6.73 -24.13 2.21
N ASP A 106 -7.03 -24.94 3.24
CA ASP A 106 -8.33 -24.92 3.92
C ASP A 106 -8.63 -23.55 4.58
N ARG A 107 -7.64 -22.96 5.26
CA ARG A 107 -7.81 -21.67 5.94
C ARG A 107 -7.90 -20.53 4.92
N ALA A 108 -7.04 -20.54 3.91
CA ALA A 108 -7.03 -19.53 2.86
C ALA A 108 -8.36 -19.50 2.11
N LEU A 109 -8.91 -20.66 1.75
CA LEU A 109 -10.24 -20.76 1.11
C LEU A 109 -11.37 -20.32 2.05
N ALA A 110 -11.31 -20.65 3.34
CA ALA A 110 -12.30 -20.23 4.31
C ALA A 110 -12.35 -18.69 4.47
N VAL A 111 -11.18 -18.04 4.55
CA VAL A 111 -11.07 -16.58 4.62
C VAL A 111 -11.46 -15.94 3.28
N ALA A 112 -10.93 -16.43 2.15
CA ALA A 112 -11.19 -15.84 0.82
C ALA A 112 -12.68 -15.75 0.49
N ARG A 113 -13.49 -16.73 0.87
CA ARG A 113 -14.96 -16.72 0.69
C ARG A 113 -15.69 -15.60 1.44
N ARG A 114 -15.02 -14.95 2.40
CA ARG A 114 -15.57 -13.87 3.23
C ARG A 114 -15.09 -12.48 2.77
N ILE A 115 -14.13 -12.41 1.84
CA ILE A 115 -13.59 -11.16 1.32
C ILE A 115 -14.47 -10.65 0.18
N ARG A 116 -14.81 -9.36 0.19
CA ARG A 116 -15.70 -8.71 -0.77
C ARG A 116 -14.92 -8.09 -1.93
N THR A 117 -14.33 -8.93 -2.78
CA THR A 117 -13.58 -8.50 -3.98
C THR A 117 -14.06 -9.20 -5.25
N GLY A 118 -13.74 -8.63 -6.42
CA GLY A 118 -14.09 -9.21 -7.72
C GLY A 118 -13.18 -10.35 -8.18
N THR A 119 -11.92 -10.36 -7.74
CA THR A 119 -10.90 -11.39 -8.04
C THR A 119 -10.08 -11.71 -6.81
#